data_AF-A0A432SE87-F1
#
_entry.id   AF-A0A432SE87-F1
#
_cell.length_a   1.000
_cell.length_b   1.000
_cell.length_c   1.000
_cell.angle_alpha   90.00
_cell.angle_beta   90.00
_cell.angle_gamma   90.00
#
_symmetry.space_group_name_H-M   'P 1'
#
loop_
_entity.id
_entity.type
_entity.pdbx_description
1 polymer ?
#
loop_
_entity_poly.entity_id
_entity_poly.type
_entity_poly.pdbx_seq_one_letter_code
_entity_poly.pdbx_strand_id
1 'polypeptide(L)' 'VVTFILDYFKIKKIKLLTNNPHKVKAITGVDILERIPIIMASNKFNEDYLDTKRDEMGHLL' A
#
# COMPACT_ATOMS: atom_id res chain seq x y z
N VAL A 1 4.55 -8.25 -10.85
CA VAL A 1 4.91 -7.18 -11.81
C VAL A 1 5.81 -6.10 -11.20
N VAL A 2 5.68 -5.67 -9.94
CA VAL A 2 6.54 -4.57 -9.40
C VAL A 2 7.92 -5.03 -8.93
N THR A 3 8.08 -6.32 -8.60
CA THR A 3 9.27 -6.88 -7.95
C THR A 3 10.55 -6.75 -8.78
N PHE A 4 10.45 -6.80 -10.12
CA PHE A 4 11.63 -6.64 -10.99
C PHE A 4 12.30 -5.28 -10.84
N ILE A 5 11.55 -4.22 -10.52
CA ILE A 5 12.09 -2.87 -10.32
C ILE A 5 12.95 -2.87 -9.04
N LEU A 6 12.41 -3.45 -7.97
CA LEU A 6 13.13 -3.56 -6.70
C LEU A 6 14.40 -4.41 -6.86
N ASP A 7 14.31 -5.51 -7.62
CA ASP A 7 15.45 -6.37 -7.93
C ASP A 7 16.52 -5.68 -8.78
N TYR A 8 16.11 -4.88 -9.78
CA TYR A 8 17.03 -4.08 -10.60
C TYR A 8 17.87 -3.13 -9.74
N PHE A 9 17.24 -2.48 -8.76
CA PHE A 9 17.92 -1.63 -7.78
C PHE A 9 18.58 -2.41 -6.62
N LYS A 10 18.52 -3.75 -6.64
CA LYS A 10 19.05 -4.64 -5.61
C LYS A 10 18.47 -4.36 -4.21
N ILE A 11 17.23 -3.88 -4.13
CA ILE A 11 16.53 -3.61 -2.88
C ILE A 11 15.90 -4.90 -2.38
N LYS A 12 16.35 -5.38 -1.21
CA LYS A 12 15.87 -6.62 -0.60
C LYS A 12 14.99 -6.43 0.63
N LYS A 13 14.96 -5.22 1.19
CA LYS A 13 14.17 -4.88 2.38
C LYS A 13 13.50 -3.53 2.20
N ILE A 14 12.21 -3.43 2.51
CA ILE A 14 11.44 -2.19 2.41
C ILE A 14 10.55 -1.96 3.63
N LYS A 15 10.30 -0.69 3.93
CA LYS A 15 9.12 -0.27 4.70
C LYS A 15 8.06 0.16 3.71
N LEU A 16 6.94 -0.56 3.68
CA LEU A 16 5.93 -0.41 2.65
C LEU A 16 4.85 0.60 3.11
N LEU A 17 4.78 1.73 2.42
CA LEU A 17 3.69 2.69 2.58
C LEU A 17 2.43 2.18 1.87
N THR A 18 1.47 1.64 2.62
CA THR A 18 0.20 1.20 2.04
C THR A 18 -0.94 1.07 3.04
N ASN A 19 -2.15 1.45 2.60
CA ASN A 19 -3.40 1.18 3.33
C ASN A 19 -4.08 -0.10 2.86
N ASN A 20 -3.63 -0.70 1.75
CA ASN A 20 -4.28 -1.87 1.17
C ASN A 20 -3.55 -3.16 1.61
N PRO A 21 -4.20 -4.05 2.39
CA PRO A 21 -3.59 -5.29 2.87
C PRO A 21 -3.27 -6.28 1.74
N HIS A 22 -3.99 -6.25 0.60
CA HIS A 22 -3.68 -7.10 -0.55
C HIS A 22 -2.33 -6.75 -1.18
N LYS A 23 -1.91 -5.49 -1.08
CA LYS A 23 -0.63 -5.01 -1.64
C LYS A 23 0.57 -5.59 -0.91
N VAL A 24 0.43 -5.81 0.40
CA VAL A 24 1.43 -6.52 1.22
C VAL A 24 1.58 -7.97 0.72
N LYS A 25 0.46 -8.66 0.47
CA LYS A 25 0.47 -10.05 -0.01
C LYS A 25 0.98 -10.19 -1.45
N ALA A 26 0.77 -9.17 -2.29
CA ALA A 26 1.13 -9.20 -3.70
C ALA A 26 2.62 -8.89 -3.98
N ILE A 27 3.34 -8.28 -3.03
CA ILE A 27 4.78 -8.01 -3.15
C ILE A 27 5.53 -9.21 -2.55
N THR A 28 6.19 -9.97 -3.40
CA THR A 28 6.97 -11.16 -3.03
C THR A 28 8.44 -11.00 -3.42
N GLY A 29 9.36 -11.67 -2.74
CA GLY A 29 10.80 -11.62 -3.10
C GLY A 29 11.58 -10.42 -2.53
N VAL A 30 10.92 -9.60 -1.70
CA VAL A 30 11.51 -8.51 -0.92
C VAL A 30 10.93 -8.60 0.49
N ASP A 31 11.75 -8.46 1.52
CA ASP A 31 11.29 -8.47 2.91
C ASP A 31 10.59 -7.15 3.23
N ILE A 32 9.31 -7.24 3.57
CA ILE A 32 8.56 -6.11 4.11
C ILE A 32 8.83 -6.06 5.62
N LEU A 33 9.68 -5.12 6.05
CA LEU A 33 10.05 -4.96 7.46
C LEU A 33 8.93 -4.31 8.27
N GLU A 34 8.16 -3.43 7.64
CA GLU A 34 7.13 -2.64 8.30
C GLU A 34 6.08 -2.20 7.27
N ARG A 35 4.81 -2.20 7.67
CA ARG A 35 3.74 -1.53 6.93
C ARG A 35 3.50 -0.17 7.58
N ILE A 36 3.68 0.89 6.82
CA ILE A 36 3.38 2.25 7.25
C ILE A 36 2.04 2.68 6.62
N PRO A 37 1.00 3.00 7.40
CA PRO A 37 -0.26 3.49 6.87
C PRO A 37 -0.07 4.89 6.26
N ILE A 38 -0.79 5.17 5.18
CA ILE A 38 -0.86 6.48 4.53
C ILE A 38 -2.06 7.21 5.12
N ILE A 39 -1.81 8.10 6.09
CA ILE A 39 -2.89 8.90 6.70
C ILE A 39 -3.10 10.14 5.84
N MET A 40 -4.31 10.30 5.30
CA MET A 40 -4.72 11.52 4.59
C MET A 40 -6.10 11.94 5.05
N ALA A 41 -6.27 13.24 5.29
CA ALA A 41 -7.60 13.79 5.53
C ALA A 41 -8.42 13.73 4.24
N SER A 42 -9.69 13.36 4.35
CA SER A 42 -10.63 13.55 3.26
C SER A 42 -10.82 15.05 3.00
N ASN A 43 -11.11 15.37 1.76
CA ASN A 43 -11.56 16.67 1.31
C ASN A 43 -12.82 16.46 0.46
N LYS A 44 -13.57 17.55 0.22
CA LYS A 44 -14.87 17.48 -0.47
C LYS A 44 -14.85 16.85 -1.87
N PHE A 45 -13.67 16.65 -2.47
CA PHE A 45 -13.52 16.09 -3.81
C PHE A 45 -13.13 14.61 -3.79
N ASN A 46 -12.64 14.08 -2.67
CA ASN A 46 -12.17 12.71 -2.57
C ASN A 46 -12.92 11.88 -1.51
N GLU A 47 -13.92 12.45 -0.84
CA GLU A 47 -14.73 11.79 0.17
C GLU A 47 -15.40 10.51 -0.37
N ASP A 48 -16.20 10.61 -1.44
CA ASP A 48 -16.85 9.46 -2.08
C ASP A 48 -15.85 8.39 -2.56
N TYR A 49 -14.68 8.83 -3.03
CA TYR A 49 -13.61 7.94 -3.46
C TYR A 49 -12.98 7.20 -2.28
N LEU A 50 -12.74 7.89 -1.17
CA LEU A 50 -12.17 7.32 0.05
C LEU A 50 -13.16 6.37 0.74
N ASP A 51 -14.45 6.68 0.73
CA ASP A 51 -15.51 5.81 1.23
C ASP A 51 -15.60 4.52 0.41
N THR A 52 -15.62 4.62 -0.92
CA THR A 52 -15.56 3.44 -1.80
C THR A 52 -14.31 2.60 -1.53
N LYS A 53 -13.16 3.25 -1.28
CA LYS A 53 -11.91 2.54 -0.94
C LYS A 53 -11.95 1.87 0.43
N ARG A 54 -12.61 2.47 1.41
CA ARG A 54 -12.83 1.85 2.73
C ARG A 54 -13.68 0.59 2.57
N ASP A 55 -14.82 0.71 1.92
CA ASP A 55 -15.87 -0.30 1.91
C ASP A 55 -15.50 -1.50 1.02
N GLU A 56 -14.90 -1.26 -0.16
CA GLU A 56 -14.54 -2.33 -1.11
C GLU A 56 -13.17 -2.97 -0.86
N MET A 57 -12.22 -2.25 -0.27
CA MET A 57 -10.82 -2.71 -0.16
C MET A 57 -10.35 -2.92 1.29
N GLY A 58 -11.26 -2.83 2.27
CA GLY A 58 -10.96 -3.04 3.69
C GLY A 58 -9.85 -2.13 4.20
N HIS A 59 -9.79 -0.87 3.71
CA HIS A 59 -8.81 0.09 4.18
C HIS A 59 -9.00 0.31 5.69
N LEU A 60 -7.97 -0.01 6.46
CA LEU A 60 -7.84 0.43 7.85
C LEU A 60 -7.57 1.94 7.80
N LEU A 61 -8.63 2.74 7.88
CA LEU A 61 -8.54 4.17 8.17
C LEU A 61 -8.48 4.37 9.69
#